data_AF-A0A250FNT5-F1
#
_entry.id   AF-A0A250FNT5-F1
#
_cell.length_a   1.000
_cell.length_b   1.000
_cell.length_c   1.000
_cell.angle_alpha   90.00
_cell.angle_beta   90.00
_cell.angle_gamma   90.00
#
_symmetry.space_group_name_H-M   'P 1'
#
loop_
_entity.id
_entity.type
_entity.pdbx_description
1 polymer ?
#
loop_
_entity_poly.entity_id
_entity_poly.type
_entity_poly.pdbx_seq_one_letter_code
_entity_poly.pdbx_strand_id
1 'polypeptide(L)'
;MVVFLSCEGGKVQFVESKAIKGLVLVKNLSQSPDKVKKAIIEYIKNQKGKDFMEFYEYSSSTKAFIESKRVGGYLREYIHHYQEQNGIGVFYIGKCKEDTSEQVGIIRYYQKYGNFYEPDAIIGECRNKKAF
;
A
#
# COMPACT_ATOMS: atom_id res chain seq x y z
N MET A 1 11.65 34.51 -12.32
CA MET A 1 10.24 34.07 -12.41
C MET A 1 10.19 32.62 -11.95
N VAL A 2 9.87 32.40 -10.67
CA VAL A 2 9.69 31.04 -10.13
C VAL A 2 8.29 30.63 -10.52
N VAL A 3 8.18 29.82 -11.57
CA VAL A 3 6.91 29.23 -11.97
C VAL A 3 6.61 28.14 -10.96
N PHE A 4 5.78 28.45 -9.96
CA PHE A 4 5.06 27.42 -9.22
C PHE A 4 4.13 26.74 -10.22
N LEU A 5 4.60 25.66 -10.83
CA LEU A 5 3.72 24.68 -11.45
C LEU A 5 2.89 24.09 -10.32
N SER A 6 1.77 24.75 -10.03
CA SER A 6 0.68 24.16 -9.27
C SER A 6 0.27 22.90 -10.04
N CYS A 7 0.76 21.74 -9.60
CA CYS A 7 0.27 20.46 -10.08
C CYS A 7 -1.20 20.36 -9.67
N GLU A 8 -2.10 20.72 -10.57
CA GLU A 8 -3.49 20.29 -10.51
C GLU A 8 -3.48 18.77 -10.30
N GLY A 9 -3.98 18.34 -9.13
CA GLY A 9 -3.74 17.01 -8.60
C GLY A 9 -4.25 15.91 -9.53
N GLY A 10 -3.32 15.26 -10.24
CA GLY A 10 -3.63 14.12 -11.09
C GLY A 10 -4.25 12.96 -10.31
N LYS A 11 -4.87 12.02 -11.03
CA LYS A 11 -5.34 10.75 -10.45
C LYS A 11 -4.18 10.05 -9.73
N VAL A 12 -4.47 9.41 -8.59
CA VAL A 12 -3.51 8.56 -7.87
C VAL A 12 -2.97 7.52 -8.84
N GLN A 13 -1.64 7.35 -8.90
CA GLN A 13 -1.01 6.35 -9.77
C GLN A 13 -0.21 5.36 -8.92
N PHE A 14 -0.16 4.12 -9.38
CA PHE A 14 0.51 3.01 -8.72
C PHE A 14 1.66 2.52 -9.59
N VAL A 15 2.84 2.35 -9.00
CA VAL A 15 4.03 1.84 -9.67
C VAL A 15 4.52 0.61 -8.92
N GLU A 16 4.32 -0.57 -9.50
CA GLU A 16 4.84 -1.81 -8.93
C GLU A 16 6.37 -1.84 -9.02
N SER A 17 6.99 -2.25 -7.93
CA SER A 17 8.42 -2.52 -7.89
C SER A 17 8.76 -3.78 -8.68
N LYS A 18 9.75 -3.67 -9.56
CA LYS A 18 10.41 -4.81 -10.20
C LYS A 18 11.50 -5.42 -9.32
N ALA A 19 11.99 -4.68 -8.32
CA ALA A 19 13.05 -5.11 -7.42
C ALA A 19 12.54 -5.86 -6.16
N ILE A 20 11.36 -5.50 -5.66
CA ILE A 20 10.77 -6.06 -4.43
C ILE A 20 9.33 -6.49 -4.75
N LYS A 21 9.10 -7.80 -4.82
CA LYS A 21 7.77 -8.37 -5.10
C LYS A 21 6.75 -7.86 -4.09
N GLY A 22 5.64 -7.29 -4.56
CA GLY A 22 4.54 -6.81 -3.71
C GLY A 22 4.72 -5.39 -3.18
N LEU A 23 5.85 -4.73 -3.43
CA LEU A 23 6.00 -3.30 -3.14
C LEU A 23 5.37 -2.45 -4.25
N VAL A 24 4.56 -1.47 -3.86
CA VAL A 24 3.92 -0.50 -4.77
C VAL A 24 4.18 0.92 -4.29
N LEU A 25 4.70 1.77 -5.18
CA LEU A 25 4.87 3.19 -4.91
C LEU A 25 3.70 4.00 -5.45
N VAL A 26 3.14 4.88 -4.62
CA VAL A 26 1.93 5.66 -4.89
C VAL A 26 2.31 7.12 -5.21
N LYS A 27 1.94 7.59 -6.40
CA LYS A 27 2.16 8.96 -6.87
C LYS A 27 0.90 9.81 -6.78
N ASN A 28 1.08 11.12 -6.93
CA ASN A 28 0.01 12.13 -6.97
C ASN A 28 -0.82 12.16 -5.68
N LEU A 29 -0.12 12.20 -4.54
CA LEU A 29 -0.69 12.23 -3.20
C LEU A 29 -1.13 13.65 -2.76
N SER A 30 -1.29 14.59 -3.68
CA SER A 30 -1.88 15.91 -3.38
C SER A 30 -3.37 15.84 -3.01
N GLN A 31 -3.94 14.63 -3.03
CA GLN A 31 -5.30 14.35 -2.61
C GLN A 31 -5.38 14.10 -1.09
N SER A 32 -6.57 14.24 -0.52
CA SER A 32 -6.78 13.92 0.90
C SER A 32 -6.45 12.45 1.20
N PRO A 33 -6.01 12.12 2.44
CA PRO A 33 -5.72 10.75 2.83
C PRO A 33 -6.84 9.75 2.49
N ASP A 34 -8.10 10.12 2.70
CA ASP A 34 -9.25 9.25 2.38
C ASP A 34 -9.38 8.91 0.89
N LYS A 35 -9.05 9.86 0.00
CA LYS A 35 -9.05 9.59 -1.45
C LYS A 35 -7.95 8.60 -1.82
N VAL A 36 -6.78 8.72 -1.19
CA VAL A 36 -5.67 7.78 -1.38
C VAL A 36 -6.05 6.38 -0.89
N LYS A 37 -6.66 6.26 0.30
CA LYS A 37 -7.15 4.98 0.83
C LYS A 37 -8.14 4.30 -0.11
N LYS A 38 -9.13 5.05 -0.62
CA LYS A 38 -10.12 4.52 -1.58
C LYS A 38 -9.45 4.02 -2.86
N ALA A 39 -8.51 4.79 -3.41
CA ALA A 39 -7.77 4.38 -4.59
C ALA A 39 -6.94 3.10 -4.35
N ILE A 40 -6.33 2.94 -3.17
CA ILE A 40 -5.59 1.72 -2.80
C ILE A 40 -6.53 0.50 -2.75
N ILE A 41 -7.70 0.65 -2.12
CA ILE A 41 -8.71 -0.44 -2.06
C ILE A 41 -9.15 -0.84 -3.47
N GLU A 42 -9.46 0.12 -4.33
CA GLU A 42 -9.83 -0.15 -5.73
C GLU A 42 -8.70 -0.83 -6.50
N TYR A 43 -7.47 -0.37 -6.30
CA TYR A 43 -6.30 -0.99 -6.92
C TYR A 43 -6.13 -2.45 -6.46
N ILE A 44 -6.22 -2.75 -5.17
CA ILE A 44 -6.12 -4.12 -4.62
C ILE A 44 -7.21 -5.02 -5.21
N LYS A 45 -8.47 -4.56 -5.28
CA LYS A 45 -9.58 -5.35 -5.86
C LYS A 45 -9.35 -5.74 -7.33
N ASN A 46 -8.55 -4.95 -8.06
CA ASN A 46 -8.20 -5.22 -9.44
C ASN A 46 -6.97 -6.13 -9.61
N GLN A 47 -6.28 -6.49 -8.51
CA GLN A 47 -5.13 -7.39 -8.54
C GLN A 47 -5.56 -8.85 -8.36
N LYS A 48 -5.22 -9.71 -9.32
CA LYS A 48 -5.49 -11.16 -9.24
C LYS A 48 -4.31 -11.89 -8.61
N GLY A 49 -4.58 -12.75 -7.62
CA GLY A 49 -3.58 -13.68 -7.03
C GLY A 49 -2.45 -13.00 -6.26
N LYS A 50 -2.68 -11.79 -5.74
CA LYS A 50 -1.76 -11.11 -4.82
C LYS A 50 -2.25 -11.34 -3.40
N ASP A 51 -1.40 -11.94 -2.58
CA ASP A 51 -1.76 -12.28 -1.20
C ASP A 51 -1.18 -11.28 -0.19
N PHE A 52 -0.26 -10.42 -0.67
CA PHE A 52 0.45 -9.43 0.11
C PHE A 52 0.87 -8.26 -0.77
N MET A 53 0.65 -7.02 -0.29
CA MET A 53 1.16 -5.79 -0.92
C MET A 53 1.56 -4.75 0.13
N GLU A 54 2.63 -4.02 -0.12
CA GLU A 54 3.11 -2.89 0.69
C GLU A 54 3.01 -1.60 -0.12
N PHE A 55 2.40 -0.58 0.44
CA PHE A 55 2.17 0.71 -0.21
C PHE A 55 3.02 1.79 0.45
N TYR A 56 3.84 2.45 -0.35
CA TYR A 56 4.69 3.57 0.07
C TYR A 56 4.49 4.76 -0.85
N GLU A 57 4.72 5.96 -0.35
CA GLU A 57 4.73 7.16 -1.17
C GLU A 57 5.86 7.09 -2.19
N TYR A 58 5.60 7.50 -3.43
CA TYR A 58 6.63 7.72 -4.41
C TYR A 58 7.37 9.02 -4.09
N SER A 59 8.64 8.91 -3.70
CA SER A 59 9.50 10.04 -3.35
C SER A 59 10.89 9.88 -3.93
N SER A 60 11.74 10.89 -3.76
CA SER A 60 13.18 10.79 -4.09
C SER A 60 13.86 9.65 -3.35
N SER A 61 13.43 9.35 -2.12
CA SER A 61 13.98 8.32 -1.25
C SER A 61 13.51 6.91 -1.62
N THR A 62 12.26 6.76 -2.05
CA THR A 62 11.67 5.44 -2.32
C THR A 62 11.79 5.01 -3.79
N LYS A 63 11.94 5.94 -4.74
CA LYS A 63 11.96 5.61 -6.19
C LYS A 63 13.04 4.59 -6.58
N ALA A 64 14.15 4.52 -5.85
CA ALA A 64 15.23 3.58 -6.11
C ALA A 64 14.79 2.10 -5.96
N PHE A 65 13.72 1.86 -5.20
CA PHE A 65 13.17 0.53 -5.00
C PHE A 65 12.27 0.05 -6.15
N ILE A 66 11.95 0.88 -7.16
CA ILE A 66 11.15 0.42 -8.32
C ILE A 66 12.00 -0.47 -9.23
N GLU A 67 13.14 0.05 -9.66
CA GLU A 67 14.08 -0.61 -10.55
C GLU A 67 15.46 -0.48 -9.91
N SER A 68 15.93 -1.54 -9.26
CA SER A 68 17.22 -1.53 -8.61
C SER A 68 18.32 -1.76 -9.63
N LYS A 69 19.31 -0.86 -9.63
CA LYS A 69 20.60 -1.05 -10.32
C LYS A 69 21.67 -1.60 -9.38
N ARG A 70 21.31 -1.94 -8.14
CA ARG A 70 22.27 -2.42 -7.13
C ARG A 70 22.63 -3.87 -7.44
N VAL A 71 23.93 -4.17 -7.49
CA VAL A 71 24.42 -5.55 -7.56
C VAL A 71 23.97 -6.28 -6.30
N GLY A 72 23.20 -7.36 -6.47
CA GLY A 72 22.55 -8.10 -5.38
C GLY A 72 21.13 -7.64 -5.02
N GLY A 73 20.60 -6.58 -5.65
CA GLY A 73 19.23 -6.12 -5.45
C GLY A 73 18.96 -5.44 -4.11
N TYR A 74 17.68 -5.25 -3.77
CA TYR A 74 17.25 -4.79 -2.46
C TYR A 74 16.55 -5.93 -1.72
N LEU A 75 16.98 -6.16 -0.48
CA LEU A 75 16.17 -6.89 0.48
C LEU A 75 14.96 -6.02 0.90
N ARG A 76 13.89 -6.64 1.37
CA ARG A 76 12.66 -5.93 1.71
C ARG A 76 12.85 -5.01 2.91
N GLU A 77 13.66 -5.42 3.87
CA GLU A 77 13.93 -4.70 5.12
C GLU A 77 14.47 -3.28 4.87
N TYR A 78 15.09 -3.04 3.71
CA TYR A 78 15.54 -1.71 3.34
C TYR A 78 14.39 -0.71 3.14
N ILE A 79 13.22 -1.12 2.61
CA ILE A 79 12.08 -0.19 2.46
C ILE A 79 11.48 0.16 3.83
N HIS A 80 11.60 -0.72 4.84
CA HIS A 80 11.04 -0.52 6.18
C HIS A 80 11.68 0.65 6.93
N HIS A 81 12.92 1.01 6.60
CA HIS A 81 13.54 2.24 7.11
C HIS A 81 12.81 3.52 6.70
N TYR A 82 11.97 3.46 5.66
CA TYR A 82 11.18 4.59 5.18
C TYR A 82 9.71 4.51 5.63
N GLN A 83 9.33 3.53 6.46
CA GLN A 83 7.92 3.30 6.83
C GLN A 83 7.31 4.49 7.57
N GLU A 84 8.05 5.12 8.47
CA GLU A 84 7.54 6.26 9.24
C GLU A 84 7.27 7.48 8.35
N GLN A 85 8.14 7.74 7.38
CA GLN A 85 8.06 8.94 6.54
C GLN A 85 7.21 8.75 5.28
N ASN A 86 7.25 7.54 4.69
CA ASN A 86 6.67 7.24 3.39
C ASN A 86 5.74 6.02 3.42
N GLY A 87 5.60 5.31 4.53
CA GLY A 87 4.68 4.18 4.62
C GLY A 87 3.23 4.65 4.53
N ILE A 88 2.45 4.01 3.66
CA ILE A 88 1.01 4.25 3.55
C ILE A 88 0.25 3.13 4.25
N GLY A 89 0.52 1.87 3.88
CA GLY A 89 -0.14 0.73 4.51
C GLY A 89 0.26 -0.62 3.91
N VAL A 90 -0.30 -1.67 4.49
CA VAL A 90 -0.09 -3.07 4.09
C VAL A 90 -1.42 -3.72 3.82
N PHE A 91 -1.46 -4.49 2.73
CA PHE A 91 -2.51 -5.43 2.41
C PHE A 91 -1.98 -6.86 2.59
N TYR A 92 -2.78 -7.72 3.20
CA TYR A 92 -2.53 -9.15 3.24
C TYR A 92 -3.83 -9.96 3.31
N ILE A 93 -3.76 -11.21 2.88
CA ILE A 93 -4.84 -12.17 3.08
C ILE A 93 -4.72 -12.77 4.49
N GLY A 94 -5.77 -12.62 5.29
CA GLY A 94 -5.90 -13.29 6.58
C GLY A 94 -7.00 -14.34 6.56
N LYS A 95 -7.01 -15.19 7.58
CA LYS A 95 -8.05 -16.20 7.80
C LYS A 95 -9.16 -15.63 8.68
N CYS A 96 -10.39 -16.07 8.44
CA CYS A 96 -11.49 -15.83 9.36
C CYS A 96 -11.28 -16.57 10.69
N LYS A 97 -11.70 -15.97 11.81
CA LYS A 97 -11.47 -16.51 13.16
C LYS A 97 -12.13 -17.87 13.39
N GLU A 98 -13.39 -17.99 13.00
CA GLU A 98 -14.23 -19.15 13.30
C GLU A 98 -14.21 -20.21 12.18
N ASP A 99 -13.89 -19.80 10.96
CA ASP A 99 -13.71 -20.70 9.82
C ASP A 99 -12.37 -20.40 9.13
N THR A 100 -11.35 -21.17 9.49
CA THR A 100 -9.99 -20.97 8.94
C THR A 100 -9.87 -21.34 7.45
N SER A 101 -10.92 -21.92 6.85
CA SER A 101 -10.99 -22.18 5.40
C SER A 101 -11.42 -20.94 4.60
N GLU A 102 -12.07 -19.98 5.26
CA GLU A 102 -12.44 -18.69 4.66
C GLU A 102 -11.32 -17.66 4.83
N GLN A 103 -11.10 -16.86 3.79
CA GLN A 103 -10.06 -15.85 3.72
C GLN A 103 -10.63 -14.48 3.40
N VAL A 104 -10.08 -13.45 4.04
CA VAL A 104 -10.45 -12.05 3.82
C VAL A 104 -9.21 -11.22 3.53
N GLY A 105 -9.38 -10.20 2.70
CA GLY A 105 -8.37 -9.19 2.47
C GLY A 105 -8.35 -8.18 3.61
N ILE A 106 -7.18 -7.90 4.15
CA ILE A 106 -7.00 -7.04 5.31
C ILE A 106 -6.09 -5.89 4.92
N ILE A 107 -6.54 -4.66 5.15
CA ILE A 107 -5.71 -3.47 4.96
C ILE A 107 -5.50 -2.79 6.29
N ARG A 108 -4.24 -2.45 6.57
CA ARG A 108 -3.82 -1.66 7.73
C ARG A 108 -3.02 -0.47 7.24
N TYR A 109 -3.44 0.74 7.60
CA TYR A 109 -2.72 1.95 7.25
C TYR A 109 -1.76 2.35 8.38
N TYR A 110 -0.61 2.90 7.98
CA TYR A 110 0.35 3.46 8.93
C TYR A 110 -0.07 4.89 9.31
N GLN A 111 0.27 5.31 10.54
CA GLN A 111 0.07 6.62 11.17
C GLN A 111 -0.61 7.72 10.31
N LYS A 112 0.12 8.34 9.36
CA LYS A 112 -0.38 9.44 8.49
C LYS A 112 -1.70 9.10 7.80
N TYR A 113 -1.92 7.82 7.56
CA TYR A 113 -3.09 7.26 6.92
C TYR A 113 -3.94 6.43 7.87
N GLY A 114 -3.60 6.18 9.13
CA GLY A 114 -4.48 5.40 10.02
C GLY A 114 -3.78 4.84 11.25
N ASN A 115 -4.41 3.83 11.86
CA ASN A 115 -3.89 3.13 13.02
C ASN A 115 -3.55 1.69 12.64
N PHE A 116 -2.26 1.39 12.49
CA PHE A 116 -1.83 0.06 12.02
C PHE A 116 -2.31 -1.11 12.89
N TYR A 117 -2.56 -0.87 14.19
CA TYR A 117 -2.99 -1.93 15.11
C TYR A 117 -4.48 -2.26 14.99
N GLU A 118 -5.25 -1.43 14.30
CA GLU A 118 -6.67 -1.62 14.05
C GLU A 118 -6.90 -1.78 12.52
N PRO A 119 -7.56 -2.84 12.06
CA PRO A 119 -7.80 -3.00 10.62
C PRO A 119 -8.73 -1.90 10.10
N ASP A 120 -8.22 -1.05 9.20
CA ASP A 120 -8.97 0.07 8.62
C ASP A 120 -10.01 -0.38 7.57
N ALA A 121 -9.72 -1.46 6.85
CA ALA A 121 -10.62 -2.01 5.85
C ALA A 121 -10.49 -3.53 5.70
N ILE A 122 -11.64 -4.17 5.49
CA ILE A 122 -11.77 -5.60 5.21
C ILE A 122 -12.39 -5.73 3.81
N ILE A 123 -11.75 -6.54 2.96
CA ILE A 123 -12.24 -6.85 1.62
C ILE A 123 -12.77 -8.29 1.64
N GLY A 124 -14.08 -8.41 1.46
CA GLY A 124 -14.82 -9.66 1.60
C GLY A 124 -15.52 -9.76 2.96
N GLU A 125 -16.25 -10.86 3.16
CA GLU A 125 -16.98 -11.15 4.39
C GLU A 125 -16.72 -12.59 4.83
N CYS A 126 -16.56 -12.80 6.13
CA CYS A 126 -16.61 -14.13 6.74
C CYS A 126 -18.09 -14.52 6.95
N ARG A 127 -18.49 -15.75 6.64
CA ARG A 127 -19.89 -16.20 6.82
C ARG A 127 -20.39 -16.06 8.25
N ASN A 128 -19.51 -16.28 9.22
CA ASN A 128 -19.76 -16.03 10.64
C ASN A 128 -19.15 -14.69 11.01
N LYS A 129 -20.01 -13.68 11.23
CA LYS A 129 -19.77 -12.22 11.22
C LYS A 129 -18.74 -11.65 12.21
N LYS A 130 -17.86 -12.46 12.81
CA LYS A 130 -16.76 -11.98 13.65
C LYS A 130 -15.46 -12.05 12.87
N ALA A 131 -15.18 -10.99 12.12
CA ALA A 131 -13.83 -10.72 11.67
C ALA A 131 -13.05 -10.13 12.85
N PHE A 132 -11.86 -10.69 13.13
CA PHE A 132 -10.85 -10.22 14.10
C PHE A 132 -11.16 -10.29 15.58
#